data_AF-A0A966HPQ3-F1
#
_entry.id   AF-A0A966HPQ3-F1
#
_cell.length_a   1.000
_cell.length_b   1.000
_cell.length_c   1.000
_cell.angle_alpha   90.00
_cell.angle_beta   90.00
_cell.angle_gamma   90.00
#
_symmetry.space_group_name_H-M   'P 1'
#
loop_
_entity.id
_entity.type
_entity.pdbx_description
1 polymer ?
#
loop_
_entity_poly.entity_id
_entity_poly.type
_entity_poly.pdbx_seq_one_letter_code
_entity_poly.pdbx_strand_id
1 'polypeptide(L)'
;MSLENIILKAWEDKNNINKNSDKTIIAAINETLEKLDSGNIRVCEKKNNEWHTHQWIKKAILLSFKVQDNKILSGPYTSWFDKVDGKTTLWNEKKHIEAGFRAVPNGVIRKSAYIG
;
A
#
# COMPACT_ATOMS: atom_id res chain seq x y z
N MET A 1 16.91 -10.94 4.44
CA MET A 1 17.23 -9.50 4.33
C MET A 1 15.99 -8.73 4.78
N SER A 2 16.09 -7.63 5.52
CA SER A 2 14.90 -6.89 6.00
C SER A 2 14.16 -6.21 4.83
N LEU A 3 12.86 -5.96 4.99
CA LEU A 3 12.06 -5.20 4.01
C LEU A 3 12.68 -3.84 3.72
N GLU A 4 13.10 -3.13 4.78
CA GLU A 4 13.74 -1.83 4.67
C GLU A 4 14.96 -1.86 3.75
N ASN A 5 15.87 -2.83 3.93
CA ASN A 5 17.08 -2.92 3.10
C ASN A 5 16.76 -3.18 1.63
N ILE A 6 15.77 -4.05 1.34
CA ILE A 6 15.35 -4.33 -0.04
C ILE A 6 14.75 -3.08 -0.67
N ILE A 7 13.89 -2.36 0.05
CA ILE A 7 13.25 -1.13 -0.44
C ILE A 7 14.29 -0.02 -0.66
N LEU A 8 15.25 0.15 0.25
CA LEU A 8 16.31 1.15 0.11
C LEU A 8 17.19 0.86 -1.12
N LYS A 9 17.59 -0.40 -1.32
CA LYS A 9 18.34 -0.81 -2.50
C LYS A 9 17.55 -0.62 -3.80
N ALA A 10 16.27 -1.00 -3.81
CA ALA A 10 15.39 -0.77 -4.97
C ALA A 10 15.19 0.74 -5.24
N TRP A 11 15.21 1.57 -4.21
CA TRP A 11 15.07 3.02 -4.33
C TRP A 11 16.29 3.70 -4.96
N GLU A 12 17.50 3.19 -4.71
CA GLU A 12 18.73 3.68 -5.35
C GLU A 12 18.64 3.55 -6.87
N ASP A 13 18.06 2.44 -7.36
CA ASP A 13 17.85 2.16 -8.77
C ASP A 13 16.40 2.40 -9.26
N LYS A 14 15.66 3.32 -8.59
CA LYS A 14 14.22 3.55 -8.85
C LYS A 14 13.87 3.86 -10.31
N ASN A 15 14.81 4.33 -11.11
CA ASN A 15 14.58 4.67 -12.51
C ASN A 15 14.39 3.40 -13.37
N ASN A 16 15.03 2.30 -12.99
CA ASN A 16 14.89 1.00 -13.65
C ASN A 16 13.79 0.12 -13.03
N ILE A 17 13.27 0.49 -11.85
CA ILE A 17 12.14 -0.22 -11.24
C ILE A 17 10.87 -0.03 -12.07
N ASN A 18 10.27 -1.16 -12.46
CA ASN A 18 9.05 -1.27 -13.24
C ASN A 18 8.33 -2.60 -12.95
N LYS A 19 7.21 -2.86 -13.60
CA LYS A 19 6.40 -4.09 -13.41
C LYS A 19 7.14 -5.41 -13.66
N ASN A 20 8.23 -5.39 -14.44
CA ASN A 20 9.05 -6.56 -14.76
C ASN A 20 10.31 -6.66 -13.89
N SER A 21 10.44 -5.85 -12.83
CA SER A 21 11.55 -5.93 -11.88
C SER A 21 11.56 -7.27 -11.12
N ASP A 22 12.67 -7.52 -10.42
CA ASP A 22 12.87 -8.74 -9.63
C ASP A 22 11.67 -9.02 -8.69
N LYS A 23 11.23 -10.28 -8.68
CA LYS A 23 10.08 -10.73 -7.87
C LYS A 23 10.26 -10.45 -6.39
N THR A 24 11.50 -10.49 -5.88
CA THR A 24 11.86 -10.17 -4.50
C THR A 24 11.59 -8.70 -4.18
N ILE A 25 11.87 -7.79 -5.12
CA ILE A 25 11.59 -6.36 -4.95
C ILE A 25 10.08 -6.13 -4.93
N ILE A 26 9.36 -6.70 -5.90
CA ILE A 26 7.90 -6.58 -5.98
C ILE A 26 7.23 -7.17 -4.73
N ALA A 27 7.69 -8.33 -4.26
CA ALA A 27 7.19 -8.94 -3.03
C ALA A 27 7.43 -8.07 -1.81
N ALA A 28 8.63 -7.47 -1.68
CA ALA A 28 8.94 -6.56 -0.56
C ALA A 28 8.07 -5.28 -0.58
N ILE A 29 7.82 -4.71 -1.76
CA ILE A 29 6.90 -3.58 -1.92
C ILE A 29 5.50 -4.00 -1.46
N ASN A 30 4.97 -5.10 -1.99
CA ASN A 30 3.64 -5.59 -1.66
C ASN A 30 3.49 -5.92 -0.17
N GLU A 31 4.47 -6.60 0.44
CA GLU A 31 4.45 -6.91 1.88
C GLU A 31 4.47 -5.62 2.73
N THR A 32 5.22 -4.60 2.31
CA THR A 32 5.23 -3.29 3.00
C THR A 32 3.84 -2.63 2.94
N LEU A 33 3.18 -2.67 1.77
CA LEU A 33 1.83 -2.15 1.60
C LEU A 33 0.79 -2.91 2.42
N GLU A 34 0.88 -4.24 2.49
CA GLU A 34 -0.01 -5.06 3.34
C GLU A 34 0.18 -4.73 4.83
N LYS A 35 1.42 -4.59 5.29
CA LYS A 35 1.69 -4.20 6.69
C LYS A 35 1.22 -2.78 7.02
N LEU A 36 1.21 -1.88 6.03
CA LEU A 36 0.56 -0.57 6.16
C LEU A 36 -0.96 -0.69 6.19
N ASP A 37 -1.54 -1.55 5.36
CA ASP A 37 -2.99 -1.76 5.28
C ASP A 37 -3.58 -2.32 6.58
N SER A 38 -2.82 -3.20 7.25
CA SER A 38 -3.17 -3.81 8.54
C SER A 38 -2.76 -2.96 9.76
N GLY A 39 -1.99 -1.88 9.56
CA GLY A 39 -1.49 -1.04 10.64
C GLY A 39 -0.33 -1.65 11.45
N ASN A 40 0.23 -2.79 11.04
CA ASN A 40 1.42 -3.39 11.66
C ASN A 40 2.66 -2.49 11.57
N ILE A 41 2.72 -1.64 10.53
CA ILE A 41 3.69 -0.55 10.43
C ILE A 41 2.95 0.75 10.09
N ARG A 42 3.61 1.89 10.31
CA ARG A 42 3.08 3.21 9.99
C ARG A 42 4.17 4.12 9.46
N VAL A 43 3.79 5.08 8.61
CA VAL A 43 4.74 6.02 7.99
C VAL A 43 5.44 6.90 9.03
N CYS A 44 4.75 7.26 10.10
CA CYS A 44 5.27 8.09 11.17
C CYS A 44 4.78 7.53 12.51
N GLU A 45 5.65 7.43 13.49
CA GLU A 45 5.33 7.00 14.85
C GLU A 45 5.97 7.92 15.88
N LYS A 46 5.39 7.95 17.09
CA LYS A 46 5.91 8.77 18.18
C LYS A 46 6.93 7.95 18.99
N LYS A 47 8.17 8.43 19.12
CA LYS A 47 9.20 7.88 20.03
C LYS A 47 9.70 8.98 20.93
N ASN A 48 9.82 8.73 22.23
CA ASN A 48 10.31 9.70 23.19
C ASN A 48 9.63 11.08 23.08
N ASN A 49 8.30 11.06 22.86
CA ASN A 49 7.47 12.25 22.66
C ASN A 49 7.71 13.04 21.35
N GLU A 50 8.59 12.57 20.47
CA GLU A 50 8.87 13.16 19.15
C GLU A 50 8.32 12.30 18.01
N TRP A 51 7.95 12.93 16.90
CA TRP A 51 7.49 12.23 15.71
C TRP A 51 8.67 11.80 14.84
N HIS A 52 8.80 10.50 14.61
CA HIS A 52 9.82 9.92 13.73
C HIS A 52 9.18 9.34 12.47
N THR A 53 9.65 9.79 11.31
CA THR A 53 9.18 9.32 10.01
C THR A 53 10.05 8.18 9.47
N HIS A 54 9.43 7.07 9.09
CA HIS A 54 10.07 5.97 8.37
C HIS A 54 10.13 6.28 6.88
N GLN A 55 11.21 6.92 6.43
CA GLN A 55 11.35 7.33 5.03
C GLN A 55 11.31 6.15 4.05
N TRP A 56 11.82 4.98 4.43
CA TRP A 56 11.80 3.79 3.59
C TRP A 56 10.37 3.33 3.25
N ILE A 57 9.42 3.52 4.16
CA ILE A 57 8.00 3.20 3.91
C ILE A 57 7.43 4.13 2.84
N LYS A 58 7.74 5.45 2.89
CA LYS A 58 7.35 6.39 1.82
C LYS A 58 7.95 5.99 0.46
N LYS A 59 9.21 5.54 0.46
CA LYS A 59 9.87 5.02 -0.74
C LYS A 59 9.15 3.78 -1.29
N ALA A 60 8.73 2.85 -0.43
CA ALA A 60 7.94 1.69 -0.85
C ALA A 60 6.61 2.08 -1.52
N ILE A 61 5.89 3.07 -0.95
CA ILE A 61 4.67 3.62 -1.54
C ILE A 61 4.95 4.23 -2.92
N LEU A 62 6.03 5.00 -3.07
CA LEU A 62 6.39 5.59 -4.37
C LEU A 62 6.82 4.53 -5.40
N LEU A 63 7.51 3.47 -4.97
CA LEU A 63 7.88 2.35 -5.84
C LEU A 63 6.66 1.53 -6.27
N SER A 64 5.60 1.44 -5.46
CA SER A 64 4.39 0.71 -5.84
C SER A 64 3.76 1.29 -7.12
N PHE A 65 3.80 2.62 -7.27
CA PHE A 65 3.31 3.30 -8.47
C PHE A 65 4.11 2.97 -9.74
N LYS A 66 5.37 2.55 -9.59
CA LYS A 66 6.26 2.15 -10.70
C LYS A 66 6.05 0.71 -11.12
N VAL A 67 5.72 -0.17 -10.18
CA VAL A 67 5.52 -1.60 -10.45
C VAL A 67 4.08 -1.97 -10.82
N GLN A 68 3.16 -0.98 -10.82
CA GLN A 68 1.77 -1.16 -11.22
C GLN A 68 1.41 -0.27 -12.42
N ASP A 69 0.78 -0.88 -13.42
CA ASP A 69 0.13 -0.17 -14.51
C ASP A 69 -1.27 0.27 -14.11
N ASN A 70 -1.77 1.31 -14.77
CA ASN A 70 -3.18 1.65 -14.66
C ASN A 70 -4.02 0.52 -15.26
N LYS A 71 -5.15 0.25 -14.63
CA LYS A 71 -6.15 -0.71 -15.10
C LYS A 71 -7.54 -0.08 -15.02
N ILE A 72 -8.47 -0.63 -15.79
CA ILE A 72 -9.87 -0.26 -15.69
C ILE A 72 -10.41 -0.84 -14.37
N LEU A 73 -10.91 0.02 -13.50
CA LEU A 73 -11.61 -0.33 -12.27
C LEU A 73 -13.10 -0.13 -12.52
N SER A 74 -13.88 -1.22 -12.50
CA SER A 74 -15.31 -1.16 -12.76
C SER A 74 -16.11 -0.87 -11.50
N GLY A 75 -17.03 0.08 -11.57
CA GLY A 75 -18.06 0.36 -10.57
C GLY A 75 -19.47 0.04 -11.08
N PRO A 76 -20.49 0.23 -10.24
CA PRO A 76 -21.88 -0.08 -10.60
C PRO A 76 -22.44 0.79 -11.74
N TYR A 77 -21.90 2.00 -11.95
CA TYR A 77 -22.42 2.98 -12.92
C TYR A 77 -21.35 3.61 -13.82
N THR A 78 -20.07 3.39 -13.55
CA THR A 78 -18.95 4.00 -14.27
C THR A 78 -17.69 3.16 -14.13
N SER A 79 -16.63 3.55 -14.83
CA SER A 79 -15.29 2.98 -14.67
C SER A 79 -14.26 4.06 -14.40
N TRP A 80 -13.19 3.68 -13.72
CA TRP A 80 -12.01 4.52 -13.48
C TRP A 80 -10.78 3.90 -14.10
N PHE A 81 -9.76 4.74 -14.37
CA PHE A 81 -8.46 4.29 -14.87
C PHE A 81 -7.37 4.71 -13.88
N ASP A 82 -7.02 3.80 -12.97
CA ASP A 82 -6.03 4.01 -11.90
C ASP A 82 -5.22 2.72 -11.70
N LYS A 83 -4.07 2.85 -11.04
CA LYS A 83 -3.18 1.75 -10.68
C LYS A 83 -3.32 1.30 -9.23
N VAL A 84 -3.94 2.12 -8.37
CA VAL A 84 -4.09 1.82 -6.94
C VAL A 84 -5.45 1.22 -6.64
N ASP A 85 -5.45 0.00 -6.12
CA ASP A 85 -6.68 -0.69 -5.70
C ASP A 85 -7.35 -0.01 -4.50
N GLY A 86 -8.67 -0.16 -4.41
CA GLY A 86 -9.43 0.17 -3.20
C GLY A 86 -9.14 -0.85 -2.09
N LYS A 87 -9.10 -0.39 -0.83
CA LYS A 87 -8.87 -1.23 0.35
C LYS A 87 -9.89 -2.36 0.44
N THR A 88 -11.15 -2.05 0.17
CA THR A 88 -12.31 -2.94 0.39
C THR A 88 -12.78 -3.67 -0.87
N THR A 89 -12.12 -3.51 -2.02
CA THR A 89 -12.61 -4.00 -3.32
C THR A 89 -12.85 -5.52 -3.37
N LEU A 90 -12.09 -6.31 -2.59
CA LEU A 90 -12.19 -7.78 -2.53
C LEU A 90 -12.68 -8.29 -1.16
N TRP A 91 -13.29 -7.43 -0.35
CA TRP A 91 -13.72 -7.82 1.00
C TRP A 91 -15.04 -8.58 0.95
N ASN A 92 -15.15 -9.57 1.83
CA ASN A 92 -16.40 -10.23 2.16
C ASN A 92 -16.90 -9.76 3.54
N GLU A 93 -18.08 -10.20 3.94
CA GLU A 93 -18.70 -9.85 5.22
C GLU A 93 -17.77 -10.11 6.41
N LYS A 94 -17.15 -11.29 6.47
CA LYS A 94 -16.20 -11.66 7.53
C LYS A 94 -15.09 -10.62 7.67
N LYS A 95 -14.48 -10.18 6.57
CA LYS A 95 -13.40 -9.18 6.60
C LYS A 95 -13.89 -7.79 7.04
N HIS A 96 -15.11 -7.41 6.68
CA HIS A 96 -15.72 -6.17 7.18
C HIS A 96 -15.95 -6.21 8.70
N ILE A 97 -16.45 -7.33 9.22
CA ILE A 97 -16.67 -7.53 10.66
C ILE A 97 -15.34 -7.50 11.42
N GLU A 98 -14.33 -8.24 10.94
CA GLU A 98 -13.00 -8.29 11.56
C GLU A 98 -12.31 -6.92 11.61
N ALA A 99 -12.50 -6.08 10.59
CA ALA A 99 -11.92 -4.73 10.54
C ALA A 99 -12.61 -3.74 11.50
N GLY A 100 -13.85 -4.00 11.92
CA GLY A 100 -14.52 -3.29 13.01
C GLY A 100 -14.92 -1.82 12.77
N PHE A 101 -14.65 -1.24 11.60
CA PHE A 101 -15.01 0.15 11.30
C PHE A 101 -16.26 0.26 10.42
N ARG A 102 -16.98 1.38 10.55
CA ARG A 102 -18.17 1.68 9.73
C ARG A 102 -17.77 2.27 8.38
N ALA A 103 -17.95 1.50 7.30
CA ALA A 103 -17.79 1.97 5.92
C ALA A 103 -19.14 2.44 5.35
N VAL A 104 -19.42 3.75 5.44
CA VAL A 104 -20.64 4.35 4.87
C VAL A 104 -20.57 4.34 3.34
N PRO A 105 -21.70 4.14 2.61
CA PRO A 105 -21.70 4.10 1.15
C PRO A 105 -20.97 5.28 0.51
N ASN A 106 -20.23 4.99 -0.56
CA ASN A 106 -19.37 5.92 -1.30
C ASN A 106 -18.14 6.44 -0.55
N GLY A 107 -17.84 5.91 0.65
CA GLY A 107 -16.55 6.12 1.31
C GLY A 107 -15.43 5.41 0.54
N VAL A 108 -14.44 6.17 0.06
CA VAL A 108 -13.31 5.65 -0.72
C VAL A 108 -12.07 5.55 0.15
N ILE A 109 -11.47 4.37 0.19
CA ILE A 109 -10.20 4.12 0.89
C ILE A 109 -9.28 3.40 -0.08
N ARG A 110 -8.09 3.94 -0.33
CA ARG A 110 -7.05 3.24 -1.10
C ARG A 110 -6.40 2.16 -0.24
N LYS A 111 -6.01 1.05 -0.88
CA LYS A 111 -5.22 0.00 -0.25
C LYS A 111 -3.95 0.59 0.38
N SER A 112 -3.51 0.01 1.49
CA SER A 112 -2.38 0.44 2.34
C SER A 112 -2.71 1.58 3.31
N ALA A 113 -3.98 2.00 3.41
CA ALA A 113 -4.46 2.85 4.49
C ALA A 113 -5.01 1.97 5.62
N TYR A 114 -4.45 2.12 6.81
CA TYR A 114 -5.02 1.52 8.02
C TYR A 114 -6.18 2.35 8.54
N ILE A 115 -7.26 1.67 8.94
CA ILE A 115 -8.40 2.24 9.65
C ILE A 115 -8.50 1.45 10.95
N GLY A 116 -8.48 2.14 12.09
CA GLY A 116 -8.55 1.54 13.43
C GLY A 116 -9.36 2.39 14.39
#